data_AF-A0A9W8KXA1-F1
#
_entry.id   AF-A0A9W8KXA1-F1
#
_cell.length_a   1.000
_cell.length_b   1.000
_cell.length_c   1.000
_cell.angle_alpha   90.00
_cell.angle_beta   90.00
_cell.angle_gamma   90.00
#
_symmetry.space_group_name_H-M   'P 1'
#
loop_
_entity.id
_entity.type
_entity.pdbx_description
1 polymer ?
#
loop_
_entity_poly.entity_id
_entity_poly.type
_entity_poly.pdbx_seq_one_letter_code
_entity_poly.pdbx_strand_id
1 'polypeptide(L)'
;MEFVTDDKGGYTRCHFWSNFEIGSLDFLRSEQYMSYFDYLDRAGGFFYERWGDAPVHSLGVTMFLNKNEVHWFEDIGYYHGPLWNCPKGELNKNKKCWCLEEDSIETKNKGWSCTLNFVALPNP
;
A
#
# COMPACT_ATOMS: atom_id res chain seq x y z
N MET A 1 -0.39 -9.19 -9.08
CA MET A 1 0.28 -7.96 -9.54
C MET A 1 1.75 -8.01 -9.10
N GLU A 2 2.71 -7.63 -9.95
CA GLU A 2 4.18 -7.63 -9.67
C GLU A 2 4.60 -6.75 -8.46
N PHE A 3 3.66 -6.07 -7.80
CA PHE A 3 3.88 -5.36 -6.53
C PHE A 3 4.17 -6.32 -5.36
N VAL A 4 3.29 -7.30 -5.16
CA VAL A 4 3.33 -8.24 -4.02
C VAL A 4 4.04 -9.54 -4.38
N THR A 5 4.27 -9.82 -5.66
CA THR A 5 4.82 -11.11 -6.11
C THR A 5 6.07 -10.87 -6.96
N ASP A 6 7.15 -11.61 -6.68
CA ASP A 6 8.38 -11.60 -7.46
C ASP A 6 8.30 -12.52 -8.70
N ASP A 7 9.32 -12.47 -9.56
CA ASP A 7 9.38 -13.25 -10.81
C ASP A 7 9.35 -14.78 -10.60
N LYS A 8 9.56 -15.25 -9.36
CA LYS A 8 9.53 -16.68 -8.98
C LYS A 8 8.24 -17.05 -8.28
N GLY A 9 7.27 -16.15 -8.17
CA GLY A 9 6.02 -16.37 -7.46
C GLY A 9 6.13 -16.20 -5.94
N GLY A 10 7.25 -15.70 -5.43
CA GLY A 10 7.47 -15.43 -4.01
C GLY A 10 6.82 -14.12 -3.56
N TYR A 11 6.47 -14.02 -2.28
CA TYR A 11 5.93 -12.78 -1.70
C TYR A 11 7.06 -11.76 -1.48
N THR A 12 6.96 -10.59 -2.12
CA THR A 12 7.97 -9.51 -2.01
C THR A 12 7.99 -8.85 -0.62
N ARG A 13 6.90 -9.03 0.14
CA ARG A 13 6.59 -8.33 1.41
C ARG A 13 6.22 -6.85 1.25
N CYS A 14 6.12 -6.37 0.02
CA CYS A 14 5.55 -5.05 -0.25
C CYS A 14 4.05 -5.04 0.08
N HIS A 15 3.62 -3.97 0.71
CA HIS A 15 2.23 -3.72 1.07
C HIS A 15 1.99 -2.21 1.18
N PHE A 16 0.74 -1.78 1.00
CA PHE A 16 0.28 -0.43 1.33
C PHE A 16 0.14 -0.31 2.85
N TRP A 17 0.46 0.86 3.41
CA TRP A 17 0.54 1.02 4.86
C TRP A 17 -0.81 1.48 5.44
N SER A 18 -1.53 0.56 6.06
CA SER A 18 -2.96 0.71 6.37
C SER A 18 -3.31 1.73 7.46
N ASN A 19 -2.33 2.31 8.16
CA ASN A 19 -2.58 3.45 9.06
C ASN A 19 -3.12 4.69 8.33
N PHE A 20 -2.93 4.78 7.02
CA PHE A 20 -3.63 5.74 6.17
C PHE A 20 -4.24 5.02 4.96
N GLU A 21 -5.57 4.93 4.93
CA GLU A 21 -6.32 4.39 3.79
C GLU A 21 -7.54 5.27 3.51
N ILE A 22 -7.76 5.56 2.23
CA ILE A 22 -9.02 6.07 1.72
C ILE A 22 -9.48 5.06 0.68
N GLY A 23 -10.47 4.24 1.03
CA GLY A 23 -10.92 3.12 0.20
C GLY A 23 -12.44 2.99 0.21
N SER A 24 -12.97 2.32 -0.82
CA SER A 24 -14.39 1.98 -0.88
C SER A 24 -14.70 0.81 0.04
N LEU A 25 -15.67 1.00 0.94
CA LEU A 25 -16.16 -0.10 1.78
C LEU A 25 -16.92 -1.16 0.95
N ASP A 26 -17.39 -0.83 -0.25
CA ASP A 26 -18.06 -1.79 -1.11
C ASP A 26 -17.09 -2.86 -1.62
N PHE A 27 -15.81 -2.50 -1.82
CA PHE A 27 -14.75 -3.48 -2.11
C PHE A 27 -14.57 -4.45 -0.94
N LEU A 28 -14.47 -3.95 0.29
CA LEU A 28 -14.30 -4.79 1.49
C LEU A 28 -15.54 -5.66 1.78
N ARG A 29 -16.72 -5.26 1.29
CA ARG A 29 -17.98 -6.02 1.38
C ARG A 29 -18.20 -6.95 0.19
N SER A 30 -17.33 -6.91 -0.82
CA SER A 30 -17.45 -7.77 -2.01
C SER A 30 -17.34 -9.25 -1.62
N GLU A 31 -17.98 -10.11 -2.41
CA GLU A 31 -17.93 -11.56 -2.19
C GLU A 31 -16.48 -12.09 -2.24
N GLN A 32 -15.66 -11.54 -3.15
CA GLN A 32 -14.27 -11.93 -3.33
C GLN A 32 -13.43 -11.62 -2.08
N TYR A 33 -13.53 -10.39 -1.57
CA TYR A 33 -12.78 -9.99 -0.38
C TYR A 33 -13.25 -10.74 0.87
N MET A 34 -14.56 -10.89 1.06
CA MET A 34 -15.11 -11.63 2.20
C MET A 34 -14.72 -13.11 2.18
N SER A 35 -14.72 -13.75 1.00
CA SER A 35 -14.28 -15.14 0.85
C SER A 35 -12.79 -15.31 1.15
N TYR A 36 -11.97 -14.36 0.68
CA TYR A 36 -10.55 -14.31 1.00
C TYR A 36 -10.31 -14.15 2.51
N PHE A 37 -11.03 -13.24 3.16
CA PHE A 37 -10.90 -13.02 4.60
C PHE A 37 -11.35 -14.24 5.42
N ASP A 38 -12.48 -14.87 5.09
CA ASP A 38 -12.96 -16.10 5.75
C ASP A 38 -11.93 -17.24 5.63
N TYR A 39 -11.28 -17.37 4.48
CA TYR A 39 -10.19 -18.33 4.31
C TYR A 39 -9.02 -18.06 5.26
N LEU A 40 -8.57 -16.80 5.38
CA LEU A 40 -7.47 -16.44 6.27
C LEU A 40 -7.82 -16.62 7.75
N ASP A 41 -9.04 -16.27 8.15
CA ASP A 41 -9.52 -16.42 9.52
C ASP A 41 -9.51 -17.90 9.94
N ARG A 42 -10.00 -18.79 9.07
CA ARG A 42 -9.95 -20.24 9.29
C ARG A 42 -8.53 -20.81 9.30
N ALA A 43 -7.61 -20.23 8.53
CA ALA A 43 -6.21 -20.62 8.54
C ALA A 43 -5.52 -20.27 9.88
N GLY A 44 -6.04 -19.30 10.63
CA GLY A 44 -5.62 -18.99 12.00
C GLY A 44 -4.31 -18.18 12.11
N GLY A 45 -3.74 -17.72 11.00
CA GLY A 45 -2.46 -16.99 10.98
C GLY A 45 -2.51 -15.63 11.68
N PHE A 46 -3.70 -15.07 11.94
CA PHE A 46 -3.85 -13.90 12.81
C PHE A 46 -3.43 -14.17 14.26
N PHE A 47 -3.59 -15.40 14.75
CA PHE A 47 -3.31 -15.78 16.14
C PHE A 47 -2.07 -16.69 16.26
N TYR A 48 -1.89 -17.61 15.32
CA TYR A 48 -0.74 -18.52 15.31
C TYR A 48 0.50 -17.90 14.67
N GLU A 49 0.33 -16.83 13.90
CA GLU A 49 1.41 -15.95 13.44
C GLU A 49 1.13 -14.50 13.89
N ARG A 50 1.41 -13.53 13.02
CA ARG A 50 1.13 -12.11 13.28
C ARG A 50 0.77 -11.40 11.98
N TRP A 51 -0.20 -11.94 11.26
CA TRP A 51 -0.69 -11.32 10.03
C TRP A 51 -1.30 -9.96 10.35
N GLY A 52 -0.65 -8.89 9.87
CA GLY A 52 -1.18 -7.54 9.97
C GLY A 52 -2.27 -7.31 8.93
N ASP A 53 -3.16 -6.37 9.22
CA ASP A 53 -4.16 -5.89 8.28
C ASP A 53 -3.53 -5.30 7.02
N ALA A 54 -2.42 -4.54 7.13
CA ALA A 54 -1.74 -3.93 5.98
C ALA A 54 -1.37 -4.93 4.86
N PRO A 55 -0.63 -6.04 5.12
CA PRO A 55 -0.37 -7.05 4.11
C PRO A 55 -1.63 -7.80 3.65
N VAL A 56 -2.62 -8.02 4.52
CA VAL A 56 -3.89 -8.67 4.14
C VAL A 56 -4.70 -7.81 3.16
N HIS A 57 -4.90 -6.54 3.48
CA HIS A 57 -5.56 -5.57 2.60
C HIS A 57 -4.84 -5.47 1.26
N SER A 58 -3.51 -5.38 1.29
CA SER A 58 -2.69 -5.25 0.07
C SER A 58 -2.77 -6.47 -0.83
N LEU A 59 -2.77 -7.68 -0.27
CA LEU A 59 -2.97 -8.90 -1.03
C LEU A 59 -4.38 -8.93 -1.63
N GLY A 60 -5.42 -8.61 -0.85
CA GLY A 60 -6.79 -8.51 -1.36
C GLY A 60 -6.92 -7.51 -2.52
N VAL A 61 -6.38 -6.31 -2.36
CA VAL A 61 -6.37 -5.26 -3.39
C VAL A 61 -5.64 -5.75 -4.66
N THR A 62 -4.46 -6.33 -4.53
CA THR A 62 -3.66 -6.76 -5.69
C THR A 62 -4.17 -8.01 -6.40
N MET A 63 -5.01 -8.81 -5.73
CA MET A 63 -5.67 -9.97 -6.32
C MET A 63 -6.97 -9.60 -7.05
N PHE A 64 -7.71 -8.63 -6.53
CA PHE A 64 -9.10 -8.41 -6.95
C PHE A 64 -9.37 -7.06 -7.62
N LEU A 65 -8.43 -6.11 -7.58
CA LEU A 65 -8.55 -4.81 -8.27
C LEU A 65 -7.52 -4.66 -9.38
N ASN A 66 -7.88 -3.88 -10.40
CA ASN A 66 -6.94 -3.43 -11.42
C ASN A 66 -6.05 -2.31 -10.87
N LYS A 67 -4.87 -2.12 -11.46
CA LYS A 67 -3.94 -1.04 -11.02
C LYS A 67 -4.60 0.34 -11.07
N ASN A 68 -5.39 0.64 -12.10
CA ASN A 68 -6.05 1.93 -12.27
C ASN A 68 -7.17 2.21 -11.26
N GLU A 69 -7.58 1.21 -10.47
CA GLU A 69 -8.52 1.35 -9.36
C GLU A 69 -7.80 1.66 -8.03
N VAL A 70 -6.47 1.62 -8.00
CA VAL A 70 -5.64 1.86 -6.82
C VAL A 70 -4.87 3.17 -7.00
N HIS A 71 -5.06 4.12 -6.09
CA HIS A 71 -4.49 5.46 -6.18
C HIS A 71 -3.44 5.71 -5.10
N TRP A 72 -2.26 6.21 -5.49
CA TRP A 72 -1.29 6.78 -4.56
C TRP A 72 -1.48 8.29 -4.50
N PHE A 73 -1.91 8.79 -3.33
CA PHE A 73 -2.02 10.22 -3.04
C PHE A 73 -0.64 10.85 -2.83
N GLU A 74 0.09 11.08 -3.93
CA GLU A 74 1.41 11.72 -3.92
C GLU A 74 1.37 13.16 -3.37
N ASP A 75 0.19 13.76 -3.29
CA ASP A 75 -0.05 15.16 -2.99
C ASP A 75 -0.55 15.43 -1.55
N ILE A 76 -0.66 14.38 -0.72
CA ILE A 76 -1.03 14.47 0.70
C ILE A 76 0.22 14.32 1.57
N GLY A 77 0.59 15.38 2.31
CA GLY A 77 1.60 15.28 3.36
C GLY A 77 1.10 14.45 4.53
N TYR A 78 1.76 13.32 4.81
CA TYR A 78 1.35 12.40 5.89
C TYR A 78 2.55 11.89 6.68
N TYR A 79 2.34 11.69 7.98
CA TYR A 79 3.33 11.12 8.90
C TYR A 79 2.69 10.12 9.82
N HIS A 80 3.29 8.95 9.88
CA HIS A 80 3.10 7.99 10.96
C HIS A 80 4.48 7.47 11.31
N GLY A 81 4.90 7.60 12.58
CA GLY A 81 6.29 7.36 12.95
C GLY A 81 6.77 5.95 12.58
N PRO A 82 7.95 5.79 11.92
CA PRO A 82 8.95 6.82 11.60
C PRO A 82 8.91 7.37 10.15
N LEU A 83 7.83 7.16 9.39
CA LEU A 83 7.81 7.35 7.93
C LEU A 83 6.97 8.55 7.50
N TRP A 84 7.46 9.25 6.48
CA TRP A 84 6.80 10.38 5.84
C TRP A 84 6.36 10.04 4.42
N ASN A 85 5.22 10.56 4.00
CA ASN A 85 4.91 10.86 2.60
C ASN A 85 4.92 12.38 2.45
N CYS A 86 5.88 12.92 1.71
CA CYS A 86 6.00 14.36 1.47
C CYS A 86 5.82 14.65 -0.02
N PRO A 87 4.82 15.47 -0.39
CA PRO A 87 4.63 15.91 -1.78
C PRO A 87 5.91 16.52 -2.35
N LYS A 88 6.05 16.49 -3.67
CA LYS A 88 7.25 16.94 -4.39
C LYS A 88 7.02 18.21 -5.20
N GLY A 89 8.08 18.98 -5.42
CA GLY A 89 8.10 20.17 -6.25
C GLY A 89 7.01 21.17 -5.89
N GLU A 90 6.23 21.57 -6.90
CA GLU A 90 5.17 22.57 -6.73
C GLU A 90 4.05 22.12 -5.79
N LEU A 91 3.79 20.82 -5.64
CA LEU A 91 2.81 20.33 -4.67
C LEU A 91 3.25 20.63 -3.24
N ASN A 92 4.54 20.49 -2.94
CA ASN A 92 5.10 20.80 -1.62
C ASN A 92 5.01 22.31 -1.34
N LYS A 93 5.54 23.11 -2.26
CA LYS A 93 5.62 24.57 -2.13
C LYS A 93 4.24 25.22 -2.03
N ASN A 94 3.30 24.83 -2.89
CA ASN A 94 2.00 25.49 -2.97
C ASN A 94 1.03 25.06 -1.86
N LYS A 95 1.18 23.86 -1.30
CA LYS A 95 0.34 23.37 -0.19
C LYS A 95 0.89 23.67 1.20
N LYS A 96 1.99 24.43 1.31
CA LYS A 96 2.65 24.78 2.58
C LYS A 96 2.99 23.53 3.41
N CYS A 97 3.51 22.50 2.76
CA CYS A 97 3.92 21.27 3.46
C CYS A 97 5.01 21.59 4.50
N TRP A 98 4.91 20.94 5.67
CA TRP A 98 5.88 21.13 6.75
C TRP A 98 7.14 20.25 6.56
N CYS A 99 6.97 19.06 6.00
CA CYS A 99 8.07 18.14 5.81
C CYS A 99 8.85 18.42 4.53
N LEU A 100 10.15 18.11 4.57
CA LEU A 100 11.04 18.26 3.45
C LEU A 100 10.80 17.16 2.42
N GLU A 101 10.95 17.47 1.14
CA GLU A 101 10.72 16.50 0.07
C GLU A 101 11.61 15.26 0.26
N GLU A 102 12.88 15.45 0.60
CA GLU A 102 13.86 14.39 0.86
C GLU A 102 13.50 13.47 2.03
N ASP A 103 12.61 13.89 2.93
CA ASP A 103 12.20 13.06 4.07
C ASP A 103 11.16 11.99 3.69
N SER A 104 10.50 12.15 2.54
CA SER A 104 9.53 11.17 2.05
C SER A 104 10.16 9.79 1.87
N ILE A 105 9.44 8.73 2.25
CA ILE A 105 9.96 7.37 2.40
C ILE A 105 10.59 6.83 1.12
N GLU A 106 9.99 7.09 -0.03
CA GLU A 106 10.46 6.64 -1.34
C GLU A 106 11.74 7.36 -1.78
N THR A 107 12.08 8.48 -1.15
CA THR A 107 13.34 9.20 -1.35
C THR A 107 14.38 8.82 -0.31
N LYS A 108 14.01 8.88 0.98
CA LYS A 108 14.91 8.65 2.12
C LYS A 108 15.34 7.19 2.26
N ASN A 109 14.43 6.26 2.01
CA ASN A 109 14.62 4.83 2.25
C ASN A 109 14.24 4.00 1.02
N LYS A 110 14.86 4.29 -0.13
CA LYS A 110 14.56 3.65 -1.43
C LYS A 110 14.51 2.12 -1.39
N GLY A 111 15.41 1.48 -0.63
CA GLY A 111 15.46 0.02 -0.55
C GLY A 111 14.36 -0.62 0.33
N TRP A 112 13.66 0.19 1.12
CA TRP A 112 12.62 -0.28 2.04
C TRP A 112 11.21 0.18 1.62
N SER A 113 11.12 1.32 0.92
CA SER A 113 9.87 1.77 0.30
C SER A 113 9.52 0.89 -0.90
N CYS A 114 8.24 0.54 -1.02
CA CYS A 114 7.70 -0.10 -2.21
C CYS A 114 6.94 0.88 -3.14
N THR A 115 6.93 2.17 -2.82
CA THR A 115 6.16 3.19 -3.56
C THR A 115 6.56 3.24 -5.03
N LEU A 116 7.87 3.31 -5.32
CA LEU A 116 8.35 3.39 -6.71
C LEU A 116 8.08 2.10 -7.49
N ASN A 117 8.11 0.94 -6.82
CA ASN A 117 7.75 -0.34 -7.45
C ASN A 117 6.29 -0.33 -7.88
N PHE A 118 5.37 0.15 -7.02
CA PHE A 118 3.95 0.27 -7.37
C PHE A 118 3.72 1.25 -8.54
N VAL A 119 4.34 2.43 -8.48
CA VAL A 119 4.19 3.47 -9.51
C VAL A 119 4.69 2.98 -10.87
N ALA A 120 5.79 2.23 -10.90
CA ALA A 120 6.41 1.74 -12.13
C ALA A 120 5.61 0.66 -12.87
N LEU A 121 4.63 0.01 -12.22
CA LEU A 121 3.82 -1.03 -12.87
C LEU A 121 3.08 -0.48 -14.11
N PRO A 122 2.83 -1.29 -15.14
CA PRO A 122 1.98 -0.86 -16.24
C PRO A 122 0.53 -0.68 -15.77
N ASN A 123 -0.16 0.33 -16.28
CA ASN A 123 -1.62 0.35 -16.21
C ASN A 123 -2.16 -0.69 -17.20
N PRO A 124 -3.20 -1.46 -16.82
CA PRO A 124 -3.82 -2.44 -17.71
C PRO A 124 -4.45 -1.81 -18.95
#